data_AF-A0A7Y2Z2D1-F1
#
_entry.id   AF-A0A7Y2Z2D1-F1
#
_cell.length_a   1.000
_cell.length_b   1.000
_cell.length_c   1.000
_cell.angle_alpha   90.00
_cell.angle_beta   90.00
_cell.angle_gamma   90.00
#
_symmetry.space_group_name_H-M   'P 1'
#
loop_
_entity.id
_entity.type
_entity.pdbx_description
1 polymer ?
#
loop_
_entity_poly.entity_id
_entity_poly.type
_entity_poly.pdbx_seq_one_letter_code
_entity_poly.pdbx_strand_id
1 'polypeptide(L)'
;MKNLLSVLAISCMMLFGMGNITAQSLTQDQDRPEVIAKTKVADLSSKLDLSGDQQRALFRAYTAHESNYRKHVKGQDIASPKVQADKKKFDAVLKDAVKKSLNEAQYKKWLSLQEM
;
A
#
# COMPACT_ATOMS: atom_id res chain seq x y z
N MET A 1 58.96 -4.91 12.23
CA MET A 1 58.97 -6.36 11.96
C MET A 1 58.04 -7.02 12.97
N LYS A 2 56.90 -7.57 12.50
CA LYS A 2 56.60 -9.02 12.45
C LYS A 2 55.95 -9.53 13.75
N ASN A 3 54.62 -9.74 13.75
CA ASN A 3 53.96 -11.07 13.82
C ASN A 3 53.39 -11.27 15.24
N LEU A 4 52.15 -11.65 15.56
CA LEU A 4 51.00 -12.33 14.92
C LEU A 4 49.70 -11.83 15.60
N LEU A 5 48.57 -11.58 14.89
CA LEU A 5 47.48 -12.57 14.71
C LEU A 5 47.25 -13.40 16.00
N SER A 6 46.14 -13.30 16.73
CA SER A 6 44.81 -13.79 16.32
C SER A 6 43.82 -13.52 17.46
N VAL A 7 42.65 -12.93 17.20
CA VAL A 7 41.32 -13.59 17.21
C VAL A 7 40.79 -13.99 18.61
N LEU A 8 39.50 -13.69 18.84
CA LEU A 8 38.59 -14.24 19.86
C LEU A 8 38.63 -13.66 21.29
N ALA A 9 37.76 -12.68 21.54
CA ALA A 9 36.96 -12.62 22.78
C ALA A 9 35.68 -11.80 22.57
N ILE A 10 34.90 -12.16 21.54
CA ILE A 10 33.49 -11.75 21.44
C ILE A 10 32.68 -12.92 21.98
N SER A 11 32.42 -12.92 23.29
CA SER A 11 31.42 -13.78 23.89
C SER A 11 31.11 -13.31 25.30
N CYS A 12 29.89 -12.77 25.49
CA CYS A 12 29.01 -12.90 26.67
C CYS A 12 27.96 -11.77 26.81
N MET A 13 27.44 -11.23 25.71
CA MET A 13 26.14 -10.51 25.73
C MET A 13 25.15 -11.17 24.77
N MET A 14 24.88 -12.47 24.97
CA MET A 14 23.81 -13.20 24.27
C MET A 14 22.83 -13.84 25.27
N LEU A 15 22.33 -13.09 26.26
CA LEU A 15 21.29 -13.60 27.17
C LEU A 15 20.14 -12.63 27.49
N PHE A 16 20.02 -11.47 26.82
CA PHE A 16 18.84 -10.58 26.96
C PHE A 16 18.32 -10.04 25.62
N GLY A 17 18.50 -10.81 24.53
CA GLY A 17 18.11 -10.40 23.17
C GLY A 17 16.79 -10.97 22.66
N MET A 18 16.02 -11.72 23.46
CA MET A 18 14.74 -12.28 23.03
C MET A 18 13.60 -11.38 23.51
N GLY A 19 13.21 -10.40 22.70
CA GLY A 19 12.05 -9.58 23.06
C GLY A 19 11.47 -8.64 22.00
N ASN A 20 12.21 -8.24 20.95
CA ASN A 20 11.73 -7.12 20.11
C ASN A 20 11.94 -7.29 18.58
N ILE A 21 12.06 -8.52 18.05
CA ILE A 21 12.19 -8.71 16.59
C ILE A 21 10.82 -8.82 15.88
N THR A 22 9.71 -8.91 16.62
CA THR A 22 8.37 -9.15 16.06
C THR A 22 7.55 -7.89 15.77
N ALA A 23 7.99 -6.69 16.17
CA ALA A 23 7.23 -5.46 15.98
C ALA A 23 7.54 -4.72 14.66
N GLN A 24 8.80 -4.78 14.17
CA GLN A 24 9.22 -3.99 13.01
C GLN A 24 8.79 -4.62 11.67
N SER A 25 8.65 -5.95 11.60
CA SER A 25 8.10 -6.65 10.43
C SER A 25 6.59 -6.43 10.28
N LEU A 26 5.85 -6.40 11.40
CA LEU A 26 4.40 -6.28 11.40
C LEU A 26 3.92 -4.91 10.89
N THR A 27 4.61 -3.82 11.25
CA THR A 27 4.30 -2.47 10.74
C THR A 27 4.65 -2.33 9.26
N GLN A 28 5.76 -2.93 8.80
CA GLN A 28 6.17 -2.87 7.40
C GLN A 28 5.18 -3.59 6.47
N ASP A 29 4.52 -4.65 6.93
CA ASP A 29 3.60 -5.44 6.11
C ASP A 29 2.26 -4.73 5.88
N GLN A 30 1.79 -3.92 6.84
CA GLN A 30 0.51 -3.20 6.75
C GLN A 30 0.55 -2.03 5.74
N ASP A 31 1.72 -1.48 5.47
CA ASP A 31 1.91 -0.34 4.54
C ASP A 31 2.16 -0.76 3.09
N ARG A 32 2.00 -2.06 2.79
CA ARG A 32 2.14 -2.58 1.43
C ARG A 32 0.94 -2.20 0.56
N PRO A 33 1.15 -1.74 -0.69
CA PRO A 33 0.09 -1.39 -1.62
C PRO A 33 -0.95 -2.51 -1.78
N GLU A 34 -0.49 -3.76 -1.80
CA GLU A 34 -1.36 -4.93 -1.94
C GLU A 34 -2.25 -5.13 -0.71
N VAL A 35 -1.73 -4.91 0.50
CA VAL A 35 -2.49 -5.06 1.75
C VAL A 35 -3.56 -3.98 1.84
N ILE A 36 -3.19 -2.73 1.56
CA ILE A 36 -4.12 -1.60 1.52
C ILE A 36 -5.21 -1.82 0.46
N ALA A 37 -4.82 -2.22 -0.76
CA ALA A 37 -5.75 -2.50 -1.84
C ALA A 37 -6.69 -3.66 -1.51
N LYS A 38 -6.20 -4.74 -0.88
CA LYS A 38 -7.02 -5.88 -0.47
C LYS A 38 -8.09 -5.46 0.53
N THR A 39 -7.72 -4.67 1.53
CA THR A 39 -8.66 -4.15 2.53
C THR A 39 -9.73 -3.24 1.88
N LYS A 40 -9.31 -2.32 1.00
CA LYS A 40 -10.24 -1.46 0.26
C LYS A 40 -11.21 -2.25 -0.61
N VAL A 41 -10.71 -3.24 -1.36
CA VAL A 41 -11.57 -4.06 -2.23
C VAL A 41 -12.50 -4.96 -1.44
N ALA A 42 -12.09 -5.47 -0.28
CA ALA A 42 -12.97 -6.23 0.61
C ALA A 42 -14.14 -5.38 1.11
N ASP A 43 -13.87 -4.14 1.53
CA ASP A 43 -14.90 -3.18 1.95
C ASP A 43 -15.81 -2.76 0.78
N LEU A 44 -15.25 -2.51 -0.40
CA LEU A 44 -16.05 -2.22 -1.60
C LEU A 44 -16.87 -3.44 -2.04
N SER A 45 -16.37 -4.65 -1.85
CA SER A 45 -17.07 -5.87 -2.22
C SER A 45 -18.37 -6.04 -1.45
N SER A 46 -18.36 -5.78 -0.14
CA SER A 46 -19.56 -5.84 0.69
C SER A 46 -20.54 -4.71 0.36
N LYS A 47 -20.04 -3.52 0.01
CA LYS A 47 -20.87 -2.35 -0.30
C LYS A 47 -21.46 -2.37 -1.71
N LEU A 48 -20.74 -2.88 -2.70
CA LEU A 48 -21.11 -2.80 -4.12
C LEU A 48 -21.56 -4.14 -4.71
N ASP A 49 -21.56 -5.21 -3.90
CA ASP A 49 -21.86 -6.58 -4.36
C ASP A 49 -21.02 -6.96 -5.58
N LEU A 50 -19.69 -6.90 -5.40
CA LEU A 50 -18.73 -7.10 -6.49
C LEU A 50 -18.61 -8.57 -6.86
N SER A 51 -18.67 -8.89 -8.16
CA SER A 51 -18.31 -10.21 -8.65
C SER A 51 -16.82 -10.50 -8.47
N GLY A 52 -16.43 -11.78 -8.51
CA GLY A 52 -15.02 -12.17 -8.37
C GLY A 52 -14.09 -11.52 -9.40
N ASP A 53 -14.56 -11.31 -10.63
CA ASP A 53 -13.77 -10.64 -11.66
C ASP A 53 -13.64 -9.14 -11.42
N GLN A 54 -14.71 -8.51 -10.93
CA GLN A 54 -14.69 -7.09 -10.53
C GLN A 54 -13.74 -6.88 -9.35
N GLN A 55 -13.76 -7.76 -8.35
CA GLN A 55 -12.83 -7.73 -7.23
C GLN A 55 -11.38 -7.82 -7.70
N ARG A 56 -11.05 -8.77 -8.60
CA ARG A 56 -9.70 -8.91 -9.15
C ARG A 56 -9.27 -7.68 -9.96
N ALA A 57 -10.17 -7.12 -10.76
CA ALA A 57 -9.89 -5.93 -11.56
C ALA A 57 -9.62 -4.70 -10.67
N LEU A 58 -10.49 -4.47 -9.68
CA LEU A 58 -10.32 -3.40 -8.71
C LEU A 58 -9.07 -3.60 -7.85
N PHE A 59 -8.75 -4.83 -7.44
CA PHE A 59 -7.54 -5.12 -6.68
C PHE A 59 -6.27 -4.69 -7.44
N ARG A 60 -6.17 -5.00 -8.73
CA ARG A 60 -5.06 -4.56 -9.58
C ARG A 60 -5.02 -3.03 -9.71
N ALA A 61 -6.17 -2.40 -9.92
CA ALA A 61 -6.27 -0.94 -10.05
C ALA A 61 -5.85 -0.21 -8.77
N TYR A 62 -6.38 -0.63 -7.61
CA TYR A 62 -6.03 -0.06 -6.32
C TYR A 62 -4.56 -0.34 -5.95
N THR A 63 -4.03 -1.53 -6.22
CA THR A 63 -2.60 -1.82 -5.96
C THR A 63 -1.69 -0.89 -6.75
N ALA A 64 -2.00 -0.65 -8.03
CA ALA A 64 -1.24 0.27 -8.88
C ALA A 64 -1.36 1.72 -8.38
N HIS A 65 -2.57 2.15 -8.00
CA HIS A 65 -2.83 3.47 -7.43
C HIS A 65 -2.02 3.69 -6.14
N GLU A 66 -2.12 2.77 -5.17
CA GLU A 66 -1.40 2.85 -3.89
C GLU A 66 0.12 2.82 -4.08
N SER A 67 0.62 2.02 -5.02
CA SER A 67 2.06 1.98 -5.34
C SER A 67 2.56 3.33 -5.88
N ASN A 68 1.80 3.96 -6.75
CA ASN A 68 2.12 5.29 -7.29
C ASN A 68 1.98 6.38 -6.23
N TYR A 69 0.90 6.35 -5.44
CA TYR A 69 0.68 7.27 -4.33
C TYR A 69 1.82 7.20 -3.32
N ARG A 70 2.26 6.00 -2.96
CA ARG A 70 3.39 5.83 -2.04
C ARG A 70 4.69 6.42 -2.57
N LYS A 71 4.94 6.35 -3.89
CA LYS A 71 6.17 6.84 -4.50
C LYS A 71 6.18 8.36 -4.73
N HIS A 72 5.01 8.93 -5.03
CA HIS A 72 4.92 10.27 -5.63
C HIS A 72 4.08 11.25 -4.82
N VAL A 73 3.32 10.78 -3.81
CA VAL A 73 2.37 11.61 -3.06
C VAL A 73 2.56 11.47 -1.55
N LYS A 74 2.54 10.25 -1.00
CA LYS A 74 2.69 10.00 0.45
C LYS A 74 4.06 10.49 0.92
N GLY A 75 4.07 11.35 1.95
CA GLY A 75 5.29 11.92 2.52
C GLY A 75 5.94 13.03 1.68
N GLN A 76 5.34 13.43 0.55
CA GLN A 76 5.78 14.59 -0.22
C GLN A 76 4.96 15.84 0.13
N ASP A 77 5.49 17.01 -0.26
CA ASP A 77 4.79 18.28 -0.09
C ASP A 77 3.57 18.37 -1.01
N ILE A 78 2.37 18.35 -0.42
CA ILE A 78 1.10 18.42 -1.14
C ILE A 78 0.89 19.80 -1.79
N ALA A 79 1.55 20.85 -1.30
CA ALA A 79 1.50 22.17 -1.93
C ALA A 79 2.30 22.22 -3.24
N SER A 80 3.23 21.27 -3.47
CA SER A 80 4.02 21.20 -4.70
C SER A 80 3.11 20.97 -5.92
N PRO A 81 3.22 21.80 -6.98
CA PRO A 81 2.46 21.62 -8.22
C PRO A 81 2.65 20.24 -8.85
N LYS A 82 3.85 19.66 -8.73
CA LYS A 82 4.16 18.33 -9.23
C LYS A 82 3.36 17.26 -8.48
N VAL A 83 3.37 17.31 -7.15
CA VAL A 83 2.65 16.33 -6.31
C VAL A 83 1.15 16.41 -6.54
N GLN A 84 0.60 17.63 -6.71
CA GLN A 84 -0.81 17.81 -7.06
C GLN A 84 -1.15 17.22 -8.44
N ALA A 85 -0.28 17.43 -9.44
CA ALA A 85 -0.46 16.86 -10.77
C ALA A 85 -0.39 15.33 -10.75
N ASP A 86 0.57 14.76 -10.05
CA ASP A 86 0.73 13.32 -9.87
C ASP A 86 -0.50 12.72 -9.16
N LYS A 87 -0.96 13.34 -8.07
CA LYS A 87 -2.19 12.96 -7.35
C LYS A 87 -3.39 12.91 -8.30
N LYS A 88 -3.66 14.00 -9.01
CA LYS A 88 -4.79 14.11 -9.95
C LYS A 88 -4.70 13.04 -11.05
N LYS A 89 -3.51 12.83 -11.61
CA LYS A 89 -3.26 11.81 -12.63
C LYS A 89 -3.60 10.41 -12.13
N PHE A 90 -3.11 10.03 -10.94
CA PHE A 90 -3.36 8.68 -10.42
C PHE A 90 -4.81 8.48 -10.02
N ASP A 91 -5.47 9.49 -9.45
CA ASP A 91 -6.90 9.45 -9.14
C ASP A 91 -7.76 9.28 -10.40
N ALA A 92 -7.43 10.00 -11.48
CA ALA A 92 -8.11 9.85 -12.76
C ALA A 92 -7.93 8.44 -13.34
N VAL A 93 -6.71 7.91 -13.33
CA VAL A 93 -6.43 6.53 -13.79
C VAL A 93 -7.21 5.50 -12.97
N LEU A 94 -7.27 5.65 -11.65
CA LEU A 94 -8.06 4.78 -10.80
C LEU A 94 -9.55 4.89 -11.14
N LYS A 95 -10.10 6.11 -11.21
CA LYS A 95 -11.51 6.35 -11.53
C LYS A 95 -11.92 5.73 -12.86
N ASP A 96 -11.08 5.86 -13.89
CA ASP A 96 -11.32 5.25 -15.19
C ASP A 96 -11.30 3.71 -15.12
N ALA A 97 -10.37 3.14 -14.36
CA ALA A 97 -10.30 1.69 -14.16
C ALA A 97 -11.53 1.16 -13.39
N VAL A 98 -11.98 1.88 -12.35
CA VAL A 98 -13.20 1.54 -11.61
C VAL A 98 -14.42 1.60 -12.52
N LYS A 99 -14.58 2.69 -13.28
CA LYS A 99 -15.70 2.87 -14.21
C LYS A 99 -15.79 1.76 -15.25
N LYS A 100 -14.65 1.28 -15.76
CA LYS A 100 -14.58 0.17 -16.72
C LYS A 100 -14.89 -1.20 -16.10
N SER A 101 -14.68 -1.34 -14.80
CA SER A 101 -14.84 -2.62 -14.08
C SER A 101 -16.25 -2.80 -13.49
N LEU A 102 -16.94 -1.69 -13.21
CA LEU A 102 -18.25 -1.69 -12.58
C LEU A 102 -19.38 -1.50 -13.59
N ASN A 103 -20.57 -2.03 -13.27
CA ASN A 103 -21.78 -1.62 -13.97
C ASN A 103 -22.22 -0.22 -13.52
N GLU A 104 -23.22 0.35 -14.20
CA GLU A 104 -23.65 1.73 -13.94
C GLU A 104 -24.14 1.96 -12.50
N ALA A 105 -24.94 1.04 -11.95
CA ALA A 105 -25.48 1.15 -10.60
C ALA A 105 -24.35 1.07 -9.54
N GLN A 106 -23.44 0.12 -9.70
CA GLN A 106 -22.27 -0.05 -8.85
C GLN A 106 -21.36 1.16 -8.93
N TYR A 107 -21.13 1.71 -10.12
CA TYR A 107 -20.29 2.89 -10.29
C TYR A 107 -20.91 4.15 -9.67
N LYS A 108 -22.23 4.37 -9.82
CA LYS A 108 -22.93 5.45 -9.13
C LYS A 108 -22.81 5.33 -7.61
N LYS A 109 -22.98 4.13 -7.06
CA LYS A 109 -22.79 3.88 -5.64
C LYS A 109 -21.33 4.05 -5.19
N TRP A 110 -20.37 3.67 -6.03
CA TRP A 110 -18.96 3.91 -5.75
C TRP A 110 -18.66 5.41 -5.67
N LEU A 111 -19.20 6.23 -6.58
CA LEU A 111 -19.06 7.69 -6.55
C LEU A 111 -19.60 8.29 -5.25
N SER A 112 -20.79 7.87 -4.80
CA SER A 112 -21.35 8.37 -3.54
C SER A 112 -20.51 7.99 -2.31
N LEU A 113 -19.74 6.89 -2.38
CA LEU A 113 -18.80 6.50 -1.33
C LEU A 113 -17.48 7.31 -1.35
N GLN A 114 -17.16 8.00 -2.45
CA GLN A 114 -15.98 8.87 -2.54
C GLN A 114 -16.24 10.31 -2.08
N GLU A 115 -17.52 10.72 -2.03
CA GLU A 115 -17.95 12.07 -1.66
C GLU A 115 -18.23 12.22 -0.15
N MET A 116 -18.14 11.13 0.61
CA MET A 116 -18.22 11.10 2.08
C MET A 116 -16.82 11.12 2.70
#